data_AF-A0A838Y9V7-F1
#
_entry.id   AF-A0A838Y9V7-F1
#
_cell.length_a   1.000
_cell.length_b   1.000
_cell.length_c   1.000
_cell.angle_alpha   90.00
_cell.angle_beta   90.00
_cell.angle_gamma   90.00
#
_symmetry.space_group_name_H-M   'P 1'
#
loop_
_entity.id
_entity.type
_entity.pdbx_description
1 polymer ?
#
loop_
_entity_poly.entity_id
_entity_poly.type
_entity_poly.pdbx_seq_one_letter_code
_entity_poly.pdbx_strand_id
1 'polypeptide(L)'
;MEALLGITAFLLLPFSIGACVGSIMLIVHGFKKDTTWGILNLLVPFAAIVFMFKYPEEAQPGRKITLISLVGLLVCFLVGLLGVASVG
;
A
#
# COMPACT_ATOMS: atom_id res chain seq x y z
N MET A 1 14.72 -15.17 -17.48
CA MET A 1 13.47 -14.37 -17.45
C MET A 1 12.41 -14.99 -16.56
N GLU A 2 12.10 -16.29 -16.70
CA GLU A 2 11.08 -16.95 -15.87
C GLU A 2 11.36 -16.90 -14.35
N ALA A 3 12.60 -17.12 -13.92
CA ALA A 3 12.96 -17.00 -12.51
C ALA A 3 12.76 -15.58 -11.93
N LEU A 4 13.03 -14.53 -12.72
CA LEU A 4 12.81 -13.14 -12.32
C LEU A 4 11.31 -12.83 -12.17
N LEU A 5 10.49 -13.29 -13.12
CA LEU A 5 9.03 -13.17 -13.04
C LEU A 5 8.46 -13.95 -11.84
N GLY A 6 8.98 -15.14 -11.56
CA GLY A 6 8.61 -15.94 -10.39
C GLY A 6 8.94 -15.24 -9.07
N ILE A 7 10.13 -14.66 -8.93
CA ILE A 7 10.53 -13.89 -7.73
C ILE A 7 9.63 -12.66 -7.58
N THR A 8 9.34 -11.96 -8.67
CA THR A 8 8.49 -10.76 -8.66
C THR A 8 7.07 -11.10 -8.22
N ALA A 9 6.50 -12.21 -8.74
CA ALA A 9 5.20 -12.70 -8.34
C ALA A 9 5.16 -13.12 -6.86
N PHE A 10 6.23 -13.75 -6.36
CA PHE A 10 6.35 -14.11 -4.95
C PHE A 10 6.40 -12.86 -4.04
N LEU A 11 7.15 -11.82 -4.44
CA LEU A 11 7.27 -10.58 -3.66
C LEU A 11 5.99 -9.74 -3.66
N LEU A 12 5.13 -9.83 -4.68
CA LEU A 12 3.83 -9.16 -4.69
C LEU A 12 2.96 -9.57 -3.50
N LEU A 13 3.09 -10.81 -3.01
CA LEU A 13 2.26 -11.36 -1.95
C LEU A 13 2.47 -10.64 -0.60
N PRO A 14 3.69 -10.57 -0.02
CA PRO A 14 3.92 -9.83 1.22
C PRO A 14 3.63 -8.33 1.09
N PHE A 15 3.90 -7.70 -0.06
CA PHE A 15 3.57 -6.28 -0.26
C PHE A 15 2.06 -6.04 -0.37
N SER A 16 1.30 -6.95 -0.99
CA SER A 16 -0.17 -6.87 -1.03
C SER A 16 -0.78 -7.02 0.37
N ILE A 17 -0.27 -7.96 1.16
CA ILE A 17 -0.68 -8.15 2.57
C ILE A 17 -0.36 -6.87 3.35
N GLY A 18 0.85 -6.33 3.21
CA GLY A 18 1.25 -5.10 3.87
C GLY A 18 0.36 -3.90 3.48
N ALA A 19 -0.02 -3.77 2.20
CA ALA A 19 -0.91 -2.71 1.76
C ALA A 19 -2.32 -2.85 2.38
N CYS A 20 -2.83 -4.08 2.48
CA CYS A 20 -4.11 -4.37 3.12
C CYS A 20 -4.07 -4.05 4.63
N VAL A 21 -3.05 -4.54 5.34
CA VAL A 21 -2.85 -4.27 6.77
C VAL A 21 -2.68 -2.77 7.03
N GLY A 22 -1.85 -2.10 6.22
CA GLY A 22 -1.64 -0.66 6.29
C GLY A 22 -2.94 0.12 6.07
N SER A 23 -3.76 -0.28 5.10
CA SER A 23 -5.08 0.32 4.85
C SER A 23 -6.02 0.17 6.06
N ILE A 24 -6.13 -1.03 6.63
CA ILE A 24 -6.95 -1.27 7.83
C ILE A 24 -6.45 -0.41 9.00
N MET A 25 -5.14 -0.34 9.19
CA MET A 25 -4.55 0.53 10.21
C MET A 25 -4.91 2.00 10.00
N LEU A 26 -4.85 2.52 8.77
CA LEU A 26 -5.20 3.91 8.48
C LEU A 26 -6.69 4.20 8.72
N ILE A 27 -7.57 3.23 8.49
CA ILE A 27 -9.00 3.35 8.84
C ILE A 27 -9.14 3.47 10.36
N VAL A 28 -8.52 2.57 11.12
CA VAL A 28 -8.56 2.58 12.59
C VAL A 28 -7.99 3.89 13.15
N HIS A 29 -6.87 4.38 12.61
CA HIS A 29 -6.28 5.65 13.03
C HIS A 29 -7.14 6.85 12.61
N GLY A 30 -7.82 6.76 11.46
CA GLY A 30 -8.86 7.71 11.07
C GLY A 30 -9.95 7.82 12.13
N PHE A 31 -10.54 6.70 12.55
CA PHE A 31 -11.55 6.67 13.61
C PHE A 31 -11.04 7.17 14.97
N LYS A 32 -9.77 6.89 15.30
CA LYS A 32 -9.14 7.42 16.53
C LYS A 32 -8.95 8.94 16.49
N LYS A 33 -8.79 9.52 15.30
CA LYS A 33 -8.69 10.98 15.13
C LYS A 33 -10.07 11.63 15.21
N ASP A 34 -10.99 11.21 14.36
CA ASP A 34 -12.42 11.52 14.42
C ASP A 34 -13.24 10.61 13.51
N THR A 35 -14.55 10.54 13.77
CA THR A 35 -15.47 9.68 13.01
C THR A 35 -15.50 10.02 11.52
N THR A 36 -15.29 11.29 11.15
CA THR A 36 -15.32 11.73 9.75
C THR A 36 -14.15 11.12 8.99
N TRP A 37 -12.92 11.21 9.51
CA TRP A 37 -11.76 10.57 8.87
C TRP A 37 -11.85 9.05 8.87
N GLY A 38 -12.41 8.44 9.91
CA GLY A 38 -12.65 7.00 9.92
C GLY A 38 -13.54 6.53 8.77
N ILE A 39 -14.69 7.18 8.61
CA ILE A 39 -15.65 6.88 7.53
C ILE A 39 -15.05 7.22 6.15
N LEU A 40 -14.35 8.35 6.02
CA LEU A 40 -13.70 8.73 4.77
C LEU A 40 -12.64 7.70 4.36
N ASN A 41 -11.78 7.27 5.28
CA ASN A 41 -10.75 6.27 5.02
C ASN A 41 -11.36 4.90 4.69
N LEU A 42 -12.54 4.57 5.23
CA LEU A 42 -13.25 3.31 4.99
C LEU A 42 -13.91 3.27 3.60
N LEU A 43 -14.56 4.37 3.19
CA LEU A 43 -15.34 4.43 1.95
C LEU A 43 -14.53 4.90 0.75
N VAL A 44 -13.51 5.74 0.98
CA VAL A 44 -12.72 6.38 -0.07
C VAL A 44 -11.25 6.05 0.15
N PRO A 45 -10.68 5.09 -0.61
CA PRO A 45 -9.28 4.70 -0.48
C PRO A 45 -8.31 5.88 -0.60
N PHE A 46 -8.63 6.86 -1.45
CA PHE A 46 -7.84 8.08 -1.61
C PHE A 46 -7.84 8.98 -0.35
N ALA A 47 -8.89 8.93 0.47
CA ALA A 47 -8.91 9.69 1.71
C ALA A 47 -7.86 9.17 2.71
N ALA A 48 -7.58 7.86 2.73
CA ALA A 48 -6.51 7.29 3.53
C ALA A 48 -5.13 7.85 3.12
N ILE A 49 -4.92 8.13 1.83
CA ILE A 49 -3.70 8.77 1.33
C ILE A 49 -3.63 10.22 1.83
N VAL A 50 -4.71 10.99 1.69
CA VAL A 50 -4.77 12.37 2.18
C VAL A 50 -4.54 12.42 3.70
N PHE A 51 -5.14 11.50 4.45
CA PHE A 51 -4.98 11.37 5.89
C PHE A 51 -3.51 11.14 6.29
N MET A 52 -2.78 10.26 5.57
CA MET A 52 -1.35 10.03 5.83
C MET A 52 -0.48 11.28 5.68
N PHE A 53 -0.79 12.16 4.73
CA PHE A 53 -0.02 13.38 4.50
C PHE A 53 -0.47 14.53 5.40
N LYS A 54 -1.77 14.61 5.71
CA LYS A 54 -2.33 15.66 6.55
C LYS A 54 -2.08 15.45 8.04
N TYR A 55 -2.09 14.19 8.50
CA TYR A 55 -1.90 13.79 9.90
C TYR A 55 -0.78 12.76 10.02
N PRO A 56 0.48 13.19 9.79
CA PRO A 56 1.61 12.28 9.65
C PRO A 56 1.95 11.49 10.92
N GLU A 57 1.69 12.06 12.09
CA GLU A 57 1.95 11.44 13.39
C GLU A 57 0.79 10.52 13.80
N GLU A 58 -0.45 10.97 13.63
CA GLU A 58 -1.63 10.15 13.97
C GLU A 58 -1.83 8.96 13.04
N ALA A 59 -1.31 9.04 11.80
CA ALA A 59 -1.37 7.93 10.86
C ALA A 59 -0.33 6.83 11.16
N GLN A 60 0.59 7.00 12.11
CA GLN A 60 1.56 5.96 12.48
C GLN A 60 0.90 4.87 13.35
N PRO A 61 1.30 3.59 13.19
CA PRO A 61 2.29 3.07 12.24
C PRO A 61 1.74 2.79 10.83
N GLY A 62 0.42 2.92 10.62
CA GLY A 62 -0.26 2.59 9.37
C GLY A 62 0.37 3.27 8.14
N ARG A 63 0.78 4.53 8.27
CA ARG A 63 1.47 5.29 7.22
C ARG A 63 2.73 4.61 6.71
N LYS A 64 3.60 4.15 7.62
CA LYS A 64 4.87 3.51 7.24
C LYS A 64 4.62 2.21 6.49
N ILE A 65 3.72 1.38 7.02
CA ILE A 65 3.39 0.07 6.43
C ILE A 65 2.76 0.26 5.05
N THR A 66 1.80 1.17 4.90
CA THR A 66 1.17 1.48 3.62
C THR A 66 2.19 2.00 2.60
N LEU A 67 3.08 2.93 2.99
CA LEU A 67 4.08 3.48 2.08
C LEU A 67 5.09 2.43 1.62
N ILE A 68 5.65 1.63 2.53
CA ILE A 68 6.60 0.56 2.18
C ILE A 68 5.93 -0.44 1.22
N SER A 69 4.68 -0.78 1.50
CA SER A 69 3.92 -1.73 0.70
C SER A 69 3.59 -1.20 -0.69
N LEU A 70 3.17 0.07 -0.79
CA LEU A 70 2.90 0.72 -2.08
C LEU A 70 4.16 0.84 -2.93
N VAL A 71 5.29 1.22 -2.32
CA VAL A 71 6.58 1.29 -3.03
C VAL A 71 7.00 -0.11 -3.50
N GLY A 72 6.89 -1.13 -2.64
CA GLY A 72 7.20 -2.51 -3.00
C GLY A 72 6.34 -3.04 -4.15
N LEU A 73 5.03 -2.78 -4.11
CA LEU A 73 4.10 -3.12 -5.20
C LEU A 73 4.48 -2.42 -6.50
N LEU A 74 4.79 -1.13 -6.45
CA LEU A 74 5.17 -0.35 -7.64
C LEU A 74 6.48 -0.86 -8.26
N VAL A 75 7.48 -1.17 -7.43
CA VAL A 75 8.74 -1.78 -7.90
C VAL A 75 8.48 -3.14 -8.53
N CYS A 76 7.71 -4.01 -7.88
CA CYS A 76 7.36 -5.32 -8.44
C CYS A 76 6.61 -5.19 -9.77
N PHE A 77 5.68 -4.23 -9.86
CA PHE A 77 4.93 -3.98 -11.10
C PHE A 77 5.84 -3.53 -12.24
N LEU A 78 6.74 -2.57 -11.99
CA LEU A 78 7.69 -2.08 -12.99
C LEU A 78 8.66 -3.18 -13.45
N VAL A 79 9.20 -3.95 -12.51
CA VAL A 79 10.11 -5.07 -12.82
C VAL A 79 9.39 -6.16 -13.62
N GLY A 80 8.16 -6.49 -13.24
CA GLY A 80 7.32 -7.44 -13.97
C GLY A 80 7.01 -6.97 -15.40
N LEU A 81 6.67 -5.69 -15.56
CA LEU A 81 6.36 -5.10 -16.87
C LEU A 81 7.57 -5.06 -17.79
N LEU A 82 8.74 -4.64 -17.29
CA LEU A 82 10.01 -4.72 -18.02
C LEU A 82 10.37 -6.17 -18.36
N GLY A 83 10.09 -7.09 -17.43
CA GLY A 83 10.29 -8.51 -17.62
C GLY A 83 9.49 -9.05 -18.80
N VAL A 84 8.20 -8.77 -18.85
CA VAL A 84 7.32 -9.18 -19.95
C VAL A 84 7.73 -8.54 -21.27
N ALA A 85 8.05 -7.24 -21.28
CA ALA A 85 8.48 -6.52 -22.48
C ALA A 85 9.77 -7.07 -23.11
N SER A 86 10.62 -7.75 -22.33
CA SER A 86 11.86 -8.35 -22.81
C SER A 86 11.74 -9.78 -23.33
N VAL A 87 10.58 -10.43 -23.17
CA VAL A 87 10.29 -11.79 -23.66
C VAL A 87 9.37 -11.78 -24.88
N GLY A 88 8.67 -10.66 -25.12
CA GLY A 88 7.79 -10.44 -26.27
C GLY A 88 8.50 -9.92 -27.51
#